data_AF-A0A7S0TT40-F1
#
_entry.id   AF-A0A7S0TT40-F1
#
_cell.length_a   1.000
_cell.length_b   1.000
_cell.length_c   1.000
_cell.angle_alpha   90.00
_cell.angle_beta   90.00
_cell.angle_gamma   90.00
#
_symmetry.space_group_name_H-M   'P 1'
#
loop_
_entity.id
_entity.type
_entity.pdbx_description
1 polymer ?
#
loop_
_entity_poly.entity_id
_entity_poly.type
_entity_poly.pdbx_seq_one_letter_code
_entity_poly.pdbx_strand_id
1 'polypeptide(L)'
;RKSRLCSAPAPSFLPAGEEPPGVQGSRASSTSRGPVGSAATVVLTSSEDWSARSPRFSPDGSRLAFVVSADSAAHFSCSKLCVASWPEGAAPKGVLPREVVVDIVHTPTGGKDSFPGLFLASEQLPRRVWLSDSRRMVLHSDWRSQRELVVVDTSAPGGR
;
A
#
# COMPACT_ATOMS: atom_id res chain seq x y z
N ARG A 1 -18.34 33.87 -9.72
CA ARG A 1 -18.76 33.40 -8.38
C ARG A 1 -17.50 33.13 -7.57
N LYS A 2 -17.20 33.91 -6.53
CA LYS A 2 -15.99 33.80 -5.72
C LYS A 2 -16.27 32.89 -4.51
N SER A 3 -15.63 31.73 -4.41
CA SER A 3 -15.66 30.88 -3.22
C SER A 3 -14.53 31.29 -2.26
N ARG A 4 -14.86 31.53 -0.99
CA ARG A 4 -13.91 31.84 0.08
C ARG A 4 -13.39 30.53 0.66
N LEU A 5 -12.07 30.32 0.62
CA LEU A 5 -11.39 29.29 1.41
C LEU A 5 -11.16 29.84 2.82
N CYS A 6 -11.66 29.14 3.83
CA CYS A 6 -11.40 29.42 5.23
C CYS A 6 -10.12 28.68 5.64
N SER A 7 -9.09 29.41 6.05
CA SER A 7 -7.88 28.84 6.65
C SER A 7 -8.12 28.62 8.15
N ALA A 8 -7.81 27.42 8.64
CA ALA A 8 -7.74 27.14 10.08
C ALA A 8 -6.29 27.28 10.57
N PRO A 9 -6.03 27.86 11.76
CA PRO A 9 -4.68 27.98 12.30
C PRO A 9 -4.16 26.64 12.84
N ALA A 10 -2.84 26.43 12.73
CA ALA A 10 -2.14 25.26 13.25
C ALA A 10 -2.05 25.30 14.79
N PRO A 11 -2.08 24.13 15.48
CA PRO A 11 -1.91 24.09 16.93
C PRO A 11 -0.46 24.37 17.34
N SER A 12 -0.30 25.25 18.32
CA SER A 12 0.97 25.59 18.96
C SER A 12 1.29 24.62 20.10
N PHE A 13 2.46 23.97 20.06
CA PHE A 13 3.00 23.19 21.17
C PHE A 13 3.80 24.09 22.12
N LEU A 14 3.48 24.04 23.41
CA LEU A 14 4.22 24.73 24.47
C LEU A 14 5.55 24.00 24.78
N PRO A 15 6.62 24.71 25.18
CA PRO A 15 7.91 24.09 25.50
C PRO A 15 7.92 23.43 26.89
N ALA A 16 8.82 22.46 27.05
CA ALA A 16 8.99 21.62 28.24
C ALA A 16 9.39 22.41 29.51
N GLY A 17 8.73 22.11 30.62
CA GLY A 17 9.10 22.56 31.97
C GLY A 17 10.09 21.60 32.64
N GLU A 18 10.90 22.17 33.54
CA GLU A 18 11.98 21.59 34.34
C GLU A 18 11.67 20.26 35.09
N GLU A 19 12.70 19.41 35.20
CA GLU A 19 12.77 18.15 35.97
C GLU A 19 13.27 18.41 37.41
N PRO A 20 12.66 17.83 38.47
CA PRO A 20 13.20 17.86 39.83
C PRO A 20 14.15 16.68 40.08
N PRO A 21 15.13 16.80 41.01
CA PRO A 21 16.21 15.82 41.13
C PRO A 21 15.84 14.59 41.97
N GLY A 22 16.20 13.41 41.45
CA GLY A 22 16.75 12.30 42.24
C GLY A 22 15.75 11.31 42.87
N VAL A 23 15.45 10.23 42.14
CA VAL A 23 15.16 8.91 42.73
C VAL A 23 15.95 7.85 41.96
N GLN A 24 16.87 7.18 42.65
CA GLN A 24 17.53 5.97 42.16
C GLN A 24 16.49 4.83 42.11
N GLY A 25 16.26 4.29 40.92
CA GLY A 25 15.45 3.09 40.69
C GLY A 25 16.20 2.13 39.79
N SER A 26 16.36 0.90 40.26
CA SER A 26 17.20 -0.16 39.70
C SER A 26 17.02 -0.41 38.20
N ARG A 27 18.15 -0.52 37.48
CA ARG A 27 18.21 -1.00 36.10
C ARG A 27 17.83 -2.48 36.06
N ALA A 28 16.58 -2.77 35.77
CA ALA A 28 16.12 -4.14 35.53
C ALA A 28 16.67 -4.67 34.19
N SER A 29 17.51 -5.67 34.36
CA SER A 29 17.94 -6.78 33.50
C SER A 29 17.23 -7.03 32.17
N SER A 30 18.10 -7.36 31.19
CA SER A 30 17.94 -8.35 30.12
C SER A 30 16.51 -8.76 29.75
N THR A 31 16.04 -8.30 28.60
CA THR A 31 15.06 -9.09 27.84
C THR A 31 15.83 -10.25 27.20
N SER A 32 15.76 -11.43 27.81
CA SER A 32 16.03 -12.66 27.08
C SER A 32 15.04 -12.72 25.91
N ARG A 33 15.55 -12.90 24.69
CA ARG A 33 14.70 -13.32 23.58
C ARG A 33 14.21 -14.72 23.95
N GLY A 34 12.94 -14.82 24.34
CA GLY A 34 12.26 -16.09 24.43
C GLY A 34 12.32 -16.81 23.07
N PRO A 35 12.03 -18.12 23.02
CA PRO A 35 12.05 -18.86 21.76
C PRO A 35 11.13 -18.14 20.78
N VAL A 36 11.68 -17.70 19.65
CA VAL A 36 10.86 -17.27 18.52
C VAL A 36 10.15 -18.54 18.08
N GLY A 37 8.90 -18.72 18.53
CA GLY A 37 8.03 -19.76 18.00
C GLY A 37 8.09 -19.66 16.48
N SER A 38 8.25 -20.80 15.80
CA SER A 38 8.36 -20.86 14.34
C SER A 38 7.25 -20.00 13.71
N ALA A 39 7.64 -18.81 13.24
CA ALA A 39 6.71 -17.86 12.68
C ALA A 39 6.13 -18.49 11.42
N ALA A 40 4.80 -18.58 11.35
CA ALA A 40 4.16 -19.19 10.21
C ALA A 40 4.44 -18.33 8.95
N THR A 41 5.13 -18.91 7.97
CA THR A 41 5.44 -18.22 6.72
C THR A 41 4.22 -18.25 5.78
N VAL A 42 3.98 -17.10 5.16
CA VAL A 42 2.90 -16.88 4.19
C VAL A 42 3.51 -16.48 2.86
N VAL A 43 3.02 -17.09 1.79
CA VAL A 43 3.41 -16.78 0.42
C VAL A 43 2.31 -15.93 -0.22
N LEU A 44 2.67 -14.73 -0.67
CA LEU A 44 1.77 -13.76 -1.31
C LEU A 44 1.87 -13.73 -2.84
N THR A 45 2.96 -14.28 -3.38
CA THR A 45 3.32 -14.21 -4.80
C THR A 45 3.26 -15.58 -5.45
N SER A 46 3.00 -15.63 -6.76
CA SER A 46 3.15 -16.87 -7.54
C SER A 46 4.54 -16.93 -8.18
N SER A 47 4.92 -18.11 -8.68
CA SER A 47 6.19 -18.29 -9.42
C SER A 47 6.27 -17.50 -10.73
N GLU A 48 5.13 -16.97 -11.21
CA GLU A 48 5.02 -16.15 -12.41
C GLU A 48 5.23 -14.66 -12.13
N ASP A 49 5.26 -14.25 -10.86
CA ASP A 49 5.52 -12.86 -10.51
C ASP A 49 7.01 -12.54 -10.64
N TRP A 50 7.34 -11.57 -11.50
CA TRP A 50 8.72 -11.14 -11.68
C TRP A 50 9.31 -10.48 -10.43
N SER A 51 8.57 -9.54 -9.84
CA SER A 51 8.90 -8.94 -8.55
C SER A 51 7.66 -8.36 -7.89
N ALA A 52 7.59 -8.41 -6.56
CA ALA A 52 6.50 -7.85 -5.78
C ALA A 52 7.02 -6.86 -4.73
N ARG A 53 6.25 -5.81 -4.47
CA ARG A 53 6.73 -4.64 -3.72
C ARG A 53 5.58 -3.81 -3.16
N SER A 54 5.93 -2.88 -2.27
CA SER A 54 5.01 -1.90 -1.69
C SER A 54 3.74 -2.48 -1.02
N PRO A 55 3.88 -3.40 -0.05
CA PRO A 55 2.73 -3.90 0.71
C PRO A 55 2.03 -2.78 1.48
N ARG A 56 0.69 -2.73 1.41
CA ARG A 56 -0.18 -1.75 2.10
C ARG A 56 -1.43 -2.42 2.63
N PHE A 57 -1.55 -2.49 3.95
CA PHE A 57 -2.78 -2.94 4.60
C PHE A 57 -3.91 -1.92 4.42
N SER A 58 -5.13 -2.42 4.23
CA SER A 58 -6.34 -1.62 4.39
C SER A 58 -6.48 -1.11 5.83
N PRO A 59 -7.23 -0.01 6.07
CA PRO A 59 -7.43 0.54 7.41
C PRO A 59 -8.03 -0.45 8.42
N ASP A 60 -8.88 -1.37 7.96
CA ASP A 60 -9.49 -2.43 8.79
C ASP A 60 -8.60 -3.68 8.95
N GLY A 61 -7.44 -3.73 8.29
CA GLY A 61 -6.52 -4.86 8.31
C GLY A 61 -6.96 -6.10 7.53
N SER A 62 -8.11 -6.07 6.86
CA SER A 62 -8.69 -7.24 6.16
C SER A 62 -8.08 -7.50 4.79
N ARG A 63 -7.30 -6.55 4.24
CA ARG A 63 -6.73 -6.63 2.89
C ARG A 63 -5.29 -6.16 2.87
N LEU A 64 -4.48 -6.81 2.02
CA LEU A 64 -3.11 -6.41 1.74
C LEU A 64 -2.95 -6.14 0.24
N ALA A 65 -2.84 -4.87 -0.15
CA ALA A 65 -2.49 -4.49 -1.51
C ALA A 65 -0.97 -4.52 -1.72
N PHE A 66 -0.54 -4.91 -2.90
CA PHE A 66 0.86 -4.86 -3.32
C PHE A 66 0.97 -4.78 -4.84
N VAL A 67 2.11 -4.30 -5.32
CA VAL A 67 2.37 -4.12 -6.74
C VAL A 67 3.27 -5.24 -7.23
N VAL A 68 2.94 -5.80 -8.39
CA VAL A 68 3.78 -6.73 -9.13
C VAL A 68 4.26 -6.05 -10.42
N SER A 69 5.56 -6.11 -10.69
CA SER A 69 6.13 -5.54 -11.92
C SER A 69 5.88 -6.46 -13.10
N ALA A 70 5.73 -5.88 -14.31
CA ALA A 70 5.78 -6.67 -15.53
C ALA A 70 7.14 -7.36 -15.69
N ASP A 71 7.13 -8.53 -16.32
CA ASP A 71 8.34 -9.18 -16.83
C ASP A 71 8.86 -8.38 -18.03
N SER A 72 9.65 -7.35 -17.75
CA SER A 72 10.23 -6.48 -18.76
C SER A 72 11.53 -5.88 -18.25
N ALA A 73 12.53 -5.83 -19.13
CA ALA A 73 13.77 -5.10 -18.90
C ALA A 73 13.60 -3.57 -19.05
N ALA A 74 12.44 -3.09 -19.50
CA ALA A 74 12.19 -1.66 -19.64
C ALA A 74 12.03 -1.03 -18.26
N HIS A 75 12.86 -0.04 -17.96
CA HIS A 75 12.58 0.89 -16.87
C HIS A 75 11.20 1.51 -17.10
N PHE A 76 10.40 1.59 -16.04
CA PHE A 76 9.06 2.19 -16.08
C PHE A 76 7.99 1.37 -16.85
N SER A 77 8.02 0.05 -16.70
CA SER A 77 7.00 -0.85 -17.26
C SER A 77 5.64 -0.76 -16.53
N CYS A 78 4.57 -1.17 -17.23
CA CYS A 78 3.24 -1.27 -16.65
C CYS A 78 3.27 -2.22 -15.43
N SER A 79 2.50 -1.89 -14.41
CA SER A 79 2.44 -2.61 -13.14
C SER A 79 1.08 -3.27 -12.96
N LYS A 80 1.10 -4.45 -12.33
CA LYS A 80 -0.08 -5.13 -11.83
C LYS A 80 -0.35 -4.70 -10.38
N LEU A 81 -1.61 -4.47 -10.03
CA LEU A 81 -2.03 -4.25 -8.64
C LEU A 81 -2.78 -5.48 -8.15
N CYS A 82 -2.26 -6.09 -7.09
CA CYS A 82 -2.83 -7.27 -6.46
C CYS A 82 -3.37 -6.91 -5.07
N VAL A 83 -4.42 -7.60 -4.64
CA VAL A 83 -4.98 -7.51 -3.29
C VAL A 83 -5.16 -8.91 -2.72
N ALA A 84 -4.52 -9.20 -1.60
CA ALA A 84 -4.72 -10.43 -0.85
C ALA A 84 -5.75 -10.24 0.26
N SER A 85 -6.63 -11.22 0.44
CA SER A 85 -7.53 -11.28 1.58
C SER A 85 -6.75 -11.71 2.81
N TRP A 86 -6.72 -10.85 3.84
CA TRP A 86 -5.95 -11.09 5.04
C TRP A 86 -6.88 -11.53 6.19
N PRO A 87 -6.65 -12.70 6.79
CA PRO A 87 -7.50 -13.21 7.87
C PRO A 87 -7.30 -12.41 9.16
N GLU A 88 -8.39 -12.24 9.90
CA GLU A 88 -8.34 -11.67 11.25
C GLU A 88 -7.79 -12.70 12.25
N GLY A 89 -7.00 -12.23 13.22
CA GLY A 89 -6.47 -13.05 14.31
C GLY A 89 -5.15 -13.74 13.97
N ALA A 90 -5.21 -14.99 13.51
CA ALA A 90 -4.02 -15.82 13.35
C ALA A 90 -3.25 -15.48 12.06
N ALA A 91 -1.91 -15.50 12.14
CA ALA A 91 -1.07 -15.39 10.97
C ALA A 91 -1.44 -16.50 9.97
N PRO A 92 -1.74 -16.15 8.70
CA PRO A 92 -2.07 -17.15 7.70
C PRO A 92 -0.95 -18.19 7.56
N LYS A 93 -1.23 -19.32 6.92
CA LYS A 93 -0.23 -20.34 6.61
C LYS A 93 -0.34 -20.74 5.15
N GLY A 94 0.81 -20.89 4.49
CA GLY A 94 0.85 -21.30 3.10
C GLY A 94 0.59 -20.14 2.14
N VAL A 95 -0.08 -20.43 1.01
CA VAL A 95 -0.35 -19.45 -0.04
C VAL A 95 -1.64 -18.71 0.27
N LEU A 96 -1.56 -17.38 0.38
CA LEU A 96 -2.75 -16.56 0.57
C LEU A 96 -3.48 -16.33 -0.78
N PRO A 97 -4.82 -16.46 -0.81
CA PRO A 97 -5.61 -16.04 -1.96
C PRO A 97 -5.40 -14.55 -2.26
N ARG A 98 -5.21 -14.24 -3.54
CA ARG A 98 -5.09 -12.87 -4.04
C ARG A 98 -5.91 -12.68 -5.30
N GLU A 99 -6.31 -11.44 -5.51
CA GLU A 99 -7.02 -10.97 -6.70
C GLU A 99 -6.15 -9.96 -7.44
N VAL A 100 -6.16 -10.01 -8.77
CA VAL A 100 -5.59 -8.96 -9.61
C VAL A 100 -6.66 -7.93 -9.87
N VAL A 101 -6.54 -6.75 -9.24
CA VAL A 101 -7.54 -5.68 -9.36
C VAL A 101 -7.22 -4.71 -10.50
N VAL A 102 -5.94 -4.64 -10.91
CA VAL A 102 -5.50 -3.97 -12.13
C VAL A 102 -4.44 -4.86 -12.77
N ASP A 103 -4.69 -5.33 -13.99
CA ASP A 103 -3.73 -6.15 -14.73
C ASP A 103 -2.81 -5.30 -15.63
N ILE A 104 -1.77 -5.94 -16.14
CA ILE A 104 -0.86 -5.33 -17.11
C ILE A 104 -1.60 -5.09 -18.41
N VAL A 105 -1.63 -3.84 -18.83
CA VAL A 105 -2.11 -3.46 -20.17
C VAL A 105 -0.92 -3.46 -21.12
N HIS A 106 -0.85 -4.46 -22.00
CA HIS A 106 0.19 -4.53 -23.03
C HIS A 106 -0.05 -3.50 -24.15
N THR A 107 -1.29 -3.44 -24.64
CA THR A 107 -1.71 -2.51 -25.69
C THR A 107 -3.12 -2.00 -25.37
N PRO A 108 -3.31 -0.69 -25.17
CA PRO A 108 -4.62 -0.14 -24.87
C PRO A 108 -5.58 -0.27 -26.08
N THR A 109 -6.78 -0.79 -25.87
CA THR A 109 -7.72 -1.20 -26.94
C THR A 109 -8.72 -0.12 -27.37
N GLY A 110 -8.75 1.06 -26.75
CA GLY A 110 -9.78 2.09 -26.99
C GLY A 110 -9.23 3.43 -27.48
N GLY A 111 -8.09 3.44 -28.18
CA GLY A 111 -7.48 4.67 -28.69
C GLY A 111 -6.91 5.56 -27.60
N LYS A 112 -6.87 6.88 -27.84
CA LYS A 112 -6.11 7.85 -27.02
C LYS A 112 -6.56 7.93 -25.57
N ASP A 113 -7.85 7.73 -25.32
CA ASP A 113 -8.51 7.92 -24.01
C ASP A 113 -8.75 6.61 -23.27
N SER A 114 -8.28 5.49 -23.82
CA SER A 114 -8.34 4.20 -23.12
C SER A 114 -7.37 4.16 -21.94
N PHE A 115 -7.75 3.42 -20.90
CA PHE A 115 -6.90 3.20 -19.74
C PHE A 115 -5.59 2.54 -20.19
N PRO A 116 -4.44 3.23 -20.07
CA PRO A 116 -3.20 2.74 -20.66
C PRO A 116 -2.50 1.71 -19.77
N GLY A 117 -3.02 1.47 -18.57
CA GLY A 117 -2.36 0.69 -17.53
C GLY A 117 -1.90 1.55 -16.35
N LEU A 118 -1.32 0.87 -15.37
CA LEU A 118 -0.80 1.48 -14.15
C LEU A 118 0.71 1.66 -14.23
N PHE A 119 1.20 2.90 -14.13
CA PHE A 119 2.62 3.25 -14.21
C PHE A 119 3.03 4.11 -13.02
N LEU A 120 3.92 3.60 -12.17
CA LEU A 120 4.31 4.23 -10.91
C LEU A 120 5.77 4.73 -10.98
N ALA A 121 6.01 6.04 -11.14
CA ALA A 121 7.38 6.54 -11.35
C ALA A 121 8.31 6.33 -10.16
N SER A 122 7.77 6.44 -8.94
CA SER A 122 8.54 6.14 -7.73
C SER A 122 8.54 4.65 -7.40
N GLU A 123 7.95 3.82 -8.27
CA GLU A 123 7.96 2.38 -8.12
C GLU A 123 7.32 1.89 -6.78
N GLN A 124 6.52 2.76 -6.16
CA GLN A 124 5.95 2.53 -4.85
C GLN A 124 4.52 3.06 -4.72
N LEU A 125 3.68 2.31 -4.00
CA LEU A 125 2.38 2.83 -3.57
C LEU A 125 2.57 3.94 -2.52
N PRO A 126 1.74 5.00 -2.55
CA PRO A 126 1.67 5.96 -1.45
C PRO A 126 1.46 5.26 -0.10
N ARG A 127 1.94 5.85 1.00
CA ARG A 127 1.76 5.28 2.35
C ARG A 127 0.29 5.21 2.76
N ARG A 128 -0.50 6.23 2.39
CA ARG A 128 -1.94 6.33 2.65
C ARG A 128 -2.71 6.19 1.33
N VAL A 129 -2.61 5.00 0.74
CA VAL A 129 -3.24 4.71 -0.56
C VAL A 129 -4.70 4.30 -0.41
N TRP A 130 -5.06 3.65 0.69
CA TRP A 130 -6.43 3.22 0.96
C TRP A 130 -7.29 4.36 1.48
N LEU A 131 -8.54 4.40 1.01
CA LEU A 131 -9.60 5.17 1.63
C LEU A 131 -10.08 4.49 2.91
N SER A 132 -10.77 5.26 3.77
CA SER A 132 -11.27 4.80 5.07
C SER A 132 -12.33 3.69 4.97
N ASP A 133 -12.85 3.40 3.78
CA ASP A 133 -13.81 2.32 3.52
C ASP A 133 -13.15 0.95 3.30
N SER A 134 -11.82 0.86 3.36
CA SER A 134 -11.05 -0.37 3.14
C SER A 134 -11.34 -1.07 1.81
N ARG A 135 -11.89 -0.35 0.82
CA ARG A 135 -12.32 -0.87 -0.47
C ARG A 135 -11.70 -0.12 -1.64
N ARG A 136 -11.56 1.20 -1.52
CA ARG A 136 -11.03 2.02 -2.60
C ARG A 136 -9.62 2.48 -2.30
N MET A 137 -8.83 2.60 -3.38
CA MET A 137 -7.47 3.09 -3.34
C MET A 137 -7.36 4.32 -4.23
N VAL A 138 -6.67 5.36 -3.75
CA VAL A 138 -6.33 6.55 -4.53
C VAL A 138 -4.82 6.58 -4.72
N LEU A 139 -4.39 6.54 -5.97
CA LEU A 139 -2.98 6.58 -6.34
C LEU A 139 -2.77 7.42 -7.58
N HIS A 140 -1.51 7.68 -7.90
CA HIS A 140 -1.15 8.31 -9.17
C HIS A 140 -0.75 7.25 -10.18
N SER A 141 -0.91 7.58 -11.46
CA SER A 141 -0.30 6.85 -12.57
C SER A 141 0.25 7.86 -13.57
N ASP A 142 1.46 7.65 -14.09
CA ASP A 142 1.98 8.55 -15.13
C ASP A 142 1.63 8.03 -16.51
N TRP A 143 0.90 8.84 -17.27
CA TRP A 143 0.46 8.54 -18.63
C TRP A 143 1.07 9.55 -19.57
N ARG A 144 2.03 9.10 -20.39
CA ARG A 144 2.82 9.97 -21.28
C ARG A 144 3.55 11.06 -20.48
N SER A 145 3.15 12.32 -20.61
CA SER A 145 3.73 13.46 -19.91
C SER A 145 2.80 14.02 -18.82
N GLN A 146 1.80 13.26 -18.38
CA GLN A 146 0.85 13.66 -17.34
C GLN A 146 0.86 12.67 -16.19
N ARG A 147 0.65 13.17 -14.97
CA ARG A 147 0.43 12.36 -13.78
C ARG A 147 -1.04 12.46 -13.41
N GLU A 148 -1.76 11.35 -13.55
CA GLU A 148 -3.19 11.29 -13.30
C GLU A 148 -3.48 10.64 -11.95
N LEU A 149 -4.52 11.13 -11.27
CA LEU A 149 -5.06 10.47 -10.09
C LEU A 149 -6.08 9.41 -10.52
N VAL A 150 -5.87 8.19 -10.04
CA VAL A 150 -6.72 7.04 -10.34
C VAL A 150 -7.33 6.54 -9.04
N VAL A 151 -8.63 6.25 -9.09
CA VAL A 151 -9.33 5.53 -8.04
C VAL A 151 -9.49 4.08 -8.49
N VAL A 152 -8.98 3.14 -7.70
CA VAL A 152 -9.17 1.70 -7.93
C VAL A 152 -10.15 1.18 -6.90
N ASP A 153 -11.23 0.55 -7.35
CA ASP A 153 -12.16 -0.20 -6.50
C ASP A 153 -11.70 -1.66 -6.40
N THR A 154 -11.53 -2.17 -5.19
CA THR A 154 -11.05 -3.54 -4.93
C THR A 154 -12.17 -4.54 -4.64
N SER A 155 -13.44 -4.19 -4.84
CA SER A 155 -14.54 -5.19 -4.87
C SER A 155 -14.70 -5.71 -6.30
N ALA A 156 -14.35 -6.96 -6.56
CA ALA A 156 -14.24 -7.55 -7.91
C ALA A 156 -15.54 -7.61 -8.74
N PRO A 157 -15.46 -7.88 -10.07
CA PRO A 157 -14.24 -8.03 -10.88
C PRO A 157 -14.06 -6.90 -11.91
N GLY A 158 -12.81 -6.60 -12.25
CA GLY A 158 -12.47 -5.77 -13.41
C GLY A 158 -13.10 -6.36 -14.68
N GLY A 159 -14.09 -5.65 -15.21
CA GLY A 159 -14.80 -6.02 -16.44
C GLY A 159 -14.21 -5.31 -17.65
N ARG A 160 -13.51 -6.10 -18.48
CA ARG A 160 -13.27 -6.04 -19.94
C ARG A 160 -13.05 -4.68 -20.61
#